data_AF-A0AAE9Z427-F1
#
_entry.id   AF-A0AAE9Z427-F1
#
_cell.length_a   1.000
_cell.length_b   1.000
_cell.length_c   1.000
_cell.angle_alpha   90.00
_cell.angle_beta   90.00
_cell.angle_gamma   90.00
#
_symmetry.space_group_name_H-M   'P 1'
#
loop_
_entity.id
_entity.type
_entity.pdbx_description
1 polymer ?
#
loop_
_entity_poly.entity_id
_entity_poly.type
_entity_poly.pdbx_seq_one_letter_code
_entity_poly.pdbx_strand_id
1 'polypeptide(L)'
;MTWICQNCNTEVEDDNFAVCWKCSCARGVDNSDREGPSHLFPNAQLFISKPHSVTYKMFRGTFASWDELFTSASEFASTLKPEQLINISHSVNDSDGVVTVWYRK
;
A
#
# COMPACT_ATOMS: atom_id res chain seq x y z
N MET A 1 -9.19 21.05 14.62
CA MET A 1 -10.15 20.42 15.58
C MET A 1 -10.15 18.92 15.35
N THR A 2 -10.26 18.08 16.39
CA THR A 2 -10.34 16.62 16.21
C THR A 2 -11.78 16.18 15.95
N TRP A 3 -11.98 15.05 15.28
CA TRP A 3 -13.30 14.44 15.12
C TRP A 3 -13.25 12.94 15.33
N ILE A 4 -14.34 12.38 15.85
CA ILE A 4 -14.46 10.94 16.10
C ILE A 4 -15.14 10.30 14.90
N CYS A 5 -14.48 9.30 14.32
CA CYS A 5 -15.08 8.52 13.24
C CYS A 5 -16.30 7.75 13.74
N GLN A 6 -17.47 8.04 13.19
CA GLN A 6 -18.74 7.39 13.59
C GLN A 6 -18.80 5.90 13.23
N ASN A 7 -17.95 5.42 12.32
CA ASN A 7 -17.90 4.01 11.93
C ASN A 7 -16.97 3.15 12.82
N CYS A 8 -15.82 3.68 13.26
CA CYS A 8 -14.80 2.89 13.96
C CYS A 8 -14.30 3.50 15.28
N ASN A 9 -14.94 4.57 15.73
CA ASN A 9 -14.66 5.32 16.96
C ASN A 9 -13.21 5.79 17.12
N THR A 10 -12.46 5.88 16.02
CA THR A 10 -11.09 6.39 16.05
C THR A 10 -11.11 7.92 16.06
N GLU A 11 -10.30 8.51 16.94
CA GLU A 11 -10.05 9.94 16.96
C GLU A 11 -9.15 10.32 15.78
N VAL A 12 -9.62 11.26 14.96
CA VAL A 12 -8.88 11.82 13.84
C VAL A 12 -8.40 13.20 14.26
N GLU A 13 -7.08 13.33 14.40
CA GLU A 13 -6.43 14.46 15.05
C GLU A 13 -6.36 15.75 14.19
N ASP A 14 -6.93 15.73 12.98
CA ASP A 14 -6.89 16.84 12.04
C ASP A 14 -8.21 16.92 11.23
N ASP A 15 -8.83 18.11 11.24
CA ASP A 15 -10.10 18.41 10.59
C ASP A 15 -10.00 18.63 9.07
N ASN A 16 -8.78 18.79 8.53
CA ASN A 16 -8.55 18.79 7.08
C ASN A 16 -8.78 17.40 6.47
N PHE A 17 -8.70 16.33 7.28
CA PHE A 17 -9.04 15.01 6.81
C PHE A 17 -10.56 14.85 6.73
N ALA A 18 -11.06 14.92 5.49
CA ALA A 18 -12.44 14.56 5.17
C ALA A 18 -12.72 13.05 5.35
N VAL A 19 -11.69 12.23 5.56
CA VAL A 19 -11.75 10.76 5.59
C VAL A 19 -10.97 10.21 6.78
N CYS A 20 -11.52 9.22 7.49
CA CYS A 20 -10.85 8.51 8.57
C CYS A 20 -9.71 7.63 8.00
N TRP A 21 -8.48 7.87 8.45
CA TRP A 21 -7.30 7.10 8.01
C TRP A 21 -7.37 5.61 8.33
N LYS A 22 -8.11 5.20 9.37
CA LYS A 22 -8.19 3.79 9.81
C LYS A 22 -9.16 2.94 9.00
N CYS A 23 -10.33 3.50 8.65
CA CYS A 23 -11.41 2.74 7.99
C CYS A 23 -11.89 3.36 6.68
N SER A 24 -11.22 4.41 6.19
CA SER A 24 -11.54 5.11 4.94
C SER A 24 -12.98 5.68 4.87
N CYS A 25 -13.64 5.88 6.01
CA CYS A 25 -15.00 6.43 6.05
C CYS A 25 -14.98 7.95 6.04
N ALA A 26 -15.88 8.58 5.28
CA ALA A 26 -16.00 10.03 5.24
C ALA A 26 -16.53 10.58 6.57
N ARG A 27 -16.12 11.80 6.91
CA ARG A 27 -16.57 12.50 8.11
C ARG A 27 -18.08 12.72 8.09
N GLY A 28 -18.76 12.32 9.17
CA GLY A 28 -20.21 12.44 9.31
C GLY A 28 -21.03 11.35 8.60
N VAL A 29 -20.39 10.30 8.08
CA VAL A 29 -21.09 9.13 7.54
C VAL A 29 -21.02 7.98 8.54
N ASP A 30 -22.17 7.61 9.09
CA ASP A 30 -22.38 6.34 9.76
C ASP A 30 -22.69 5.28 8.69
N ASN A 31 -21.91 4.20 8.63
CA ASN A 31 -22.13 3.13 7.64
C ASN A 31 -23.22 2.14 8.08
N SER A 32 -24.11 2.55 8.98
CA SER A 32 -25.25 1.74 9.41
C SER A 32 -26.24 1.41 8.29
N ASP A 33 -26.18 2.10 7.14
CA ASP A 33 -26.97 1.81 5.92
C ASP A 33 -26.19 1.06 4.81
N ARG A 34 -25.19 0.24 5.18
CA ARG A 34 -24.56 -0.69 4.21
C ARG A 34 -25.04 -2.13 4.38
N GLU A 35 -26.36 -2.32 4.27
CA GLU A 35 -26.92 -3.61 3.82
C GLU A 35 -27.26 -3.55 2.32
N GLY A 36 -26.35 -4.07 1.50
CA GLY A 36 -26.70 -4.67 0.20
C GLY A 36 -26.73 -3.76 -1.03
N PRO A 37 -26.62 -4.34 -2.24
CA PRO A 37 -25.91 -3.75 -3.37
C PRO A 37 -26.86 -3.20 -4.44
N SER A 38 -26.59 -2.02 -5.02
CA SER A 38 -26.86 -1.65 -6.44
C SER A 38 -27.05 -0.14 -6.65
N HIS A 39 -26.03 0.50 -7.21
CA HIS A 39 -26.16 1.58 -8.20
C HIS A 39 -24.85 1.54 -9.03
N LEU A 40 -24.66 0.48 -9.81
CA LEU A 40 -24.88 0.48 -11.27
C LEU A 40 -24.31 1.72 -11.96
N PHE A 41 -22.98 1.77 -12.06
CA PHE A 41 -22.38 2.17 -13.32
C PHE A 41 -22.64 1.01 -14.30
N PRO A 42 -23.46 1.18 -15.35
CA PRO A 42 -23.94 0.05 -16.16
C PRO A 42 -22.83 -0.77 -16.84
N ASN A 43 -21.60 -0.25 -16.93
CA ASN A 43 -20.48 -0.92 -17.60
C ASN A 43 -19.20 -1.02 -16.75
N ALA A 44 -19.19 -0.56 -15.49
CA ALA A 44 -18.03 -0.76 -14.63
C ALA A 44 -18.28 -2.00 -13.77
N GLN A 45 -18.00 -3.18 -14.34
CA GLN A 45 -17.72 -4.34 -13.52
C GLN A 45 -16.45 -4.03 -12.73
N LEU A 46 -16.63 -3.50 -11.52
CA LEU A 46 -15.59 -3.50 -10.51
C LEU A 46 -15.34 -4.97 -10.17
N PHE A 47 -14.43 -5.58 -10.91
CA PHE A 47 -13.80 -6.83 -10.51
C PHE A 47 -13.07 -6.50 -9.21
N ILE A 48 -13.73 -6.74 -8.07
CA ILE A 48 -13.06 -6.83 -6.79
C ILE A 48 -12.19 -8.08 -6.91
N SER A 49 -11.02 -7.89 -7.52
CA SER A 49 -10.01 -8.94 -7.64
C SER A 49 -9.66 -9.37 -6.24
N LYS A 50 -9.48 -10.68 -6.05
CA LYS A 50 -9.02 -11.27 -4.79
C LYS A 50 -7.91 -10.38 -4.19
N PRO A 51 -7.99 -10.02 -2.90
CA PRO A 51 -6.97 -9.18 -2.29
C PRO A 51 -5.60 -9.84 -2.48
N HIS A 52 -4.70 -9.14 -3.16
CA HIS A 52 -3.34 -9.60 -3.35
C HIS A 52 -2.56 -9.33 -2.06
N SER A 53 -1.88 -10.34 -1.53
CA SER A 53 -0.96 -10.12 -0.43
C SER A 53 0.30 -9.43 -0.94
N VAL A 54 0.73 -8.38 -0.23
CA VAL A 54 1.99 -7.70 -0.49
C VAL A 54 3.10 -8.42 0.29
N THR A 55 4.22 -8.64 -0.38
CA THR A 55 5.44 -9.20 0.21
C THR A 55 6.67 -8.43 -0.30
N TYR A 56 7.85 -8.76 0.21
CA TYR A 56 9.08 -8.05 -0.15
C TYR A 56 10.30 -8.97 -0.14
N LYS A 57 11.32 -8.58 -0.91
CA LYS A 57 12.67 -9.15 -0.86
C LYS A 57 13.67 -8.04 -0.61
N MET A 58 14.54 -8.24 0.39
CA MET A 58 15.55 -7.28 0.81
C MET A 58 16.93 -7.73 0.32
N PHE A 59 17.69 -6.77 -0.21
CA PHE A 59 19.07 -6.88 -0.62
C PHE A 59 19.87 -5.91 0.25
N ARG A 60 20.79 -6.46 1.05
CA ARG A 60 21.63 -5.69 1.98
C ARG A 60 23.05 -6.22 1.87
N GLY A 61 24.03 -5.34 1.85
CA GLY A 61 25.43 -5.74 1.77
C GLY A 61 26.32 -4.69 2.41
N THR A 62 26.94 -5.04 3.53
CA THR A 62 27.97 -4.24 4.20
C THR A 62 29.26 -4.12 3.38
N PHE A 63 29.40 -4.90 2.30
CA PHE A 63 30.53 -4.91 1.37
C PHE A 63 30.10 -4.86 -0.10
N ALA A 64 28.81 -4.78 -0.39
CA ALA A 64 28.32 -4.68 -1.75
C ALA A 64 28.32 -3.20 -2.17
N SER A 65 28.75 -2.94 -3.40
CA SER A 65 28.56 -1.63 -4.01
C SER A 65 27.06 -1.37 -4.24
N TRP A 66 26.69 -0.10 -4.36
CA TRP A 66 25.33 0.28 -4.75
C TRP A 66 24.90 -0.38 -6.06
N ASP A 67 25.81 -0.45 -7.03
CA ASP A 67 25.55 -1.08 -8.32
C ASP A 67 25.21 -2.56 -8.17
N GLU A 68 25.89 -3.30 -7.28
CA GLU A 68 25.58 -4.71 -7.02
C GLU A 68 24.21 -4.87 -6.33
N LEU A 69 23.87 -4.01 -5.37
CA LEU A 69 22.56 -4.04 -4.69
C LEU A 69 21.42 -3.75 -5.65
N PHE A 70 21.56 -2.71 -6.48
CA PHE A 70 20.56 -2.35 -7.47
C PHE A 70 20.48 -3.37 -8.62
N THR A 71 21.61 -3.92 -9.06
CA THR A 71 21.64 -4.99 -10.06
C THR A 71 20.88 -6.20 -9.54
N SER A 72 21.20 -6.68 -8.34
CA SER A 72 20.52 -7.83 -7.73
C SER A 72 19.00 -7.60 -7.57
N ALA A 73 18.61 -6.40 -7.14
CA ALA A 73 17.21 -6.04 -7.02
C ALA A 73 16.51 -5.98 -8.39
N SER A 74 17.16 -5.43 -9.41
CA SER A 74 16.62 -5.32 -10.77
C SER A 74 16.47 -6.68 -11.45
N GLU A 75 17.44 -7.59 -11.27
CA GLU A 75 17.40 -8.95 -11.79
C GLU A 75 16.22 -9.71 -11.18
N PHE A 76 16.05 -9.63 -9.86
CA PHE A 76 14.90 -10.22 -9.20
C PHE A 76 13.58 -9.62 -9.67
N ALA A 77 13.48 -8.28 -9.75
CA ALA A 77 12.29 -7.60 -10.22
C ALA A 77 11.92 -8.01 -11.65
N SER A 78 12.92 -8.27 -12.50
CA SER A 78 12.74 -8.74 -13.88
C SER A 78 12.17 -10.18 -13.97
N THR A 79 12.24 -10.97 -12.89
CA THR A 79 11.60 -12.29 -12.83
C THR A 79 10.10 -12.22 -12.48
N LEU A 80 9.62 -11.08 -12.00
CA LEU A 80 8.22 -10.89 -11.64
C LEU A 80 7.38 -10.60 -12.88
N LYS A 81 6.11 -11.01 -12.85
CA LYS A 81 5.16 -10.57 -13.87
C LYS A 81 4.92 -9.06 -13.76
N PRO A 82 4.55 -8.37 -14.85
CA PRO A 82 4.31 -6.92 -14.85
C PRO A 82 3.32 -6.46 -13.76
N GLU A 83 2.29 -7.27 -13.47
CA GLU A 83 1.27 -6.98 -12.48
C GLU A 83 1.69 -7.28 -11.02
N GLN A 84 2.81 -7.97 -10.82
CA GLN A 84 3.32 -8.37 -9.51
C GLN A 84 4.26 -7.33 -8.89
N LEU A 85 5.10 -6.65 -9.68
CA LEU A 85 6.01 -5.64 -9.16
C LEU A 85 5.22 -4.41 -8.70
N ILE A 86 5.44 -3.98 -7.45
CA ILE A 86 4.81 -2.79 -6.89
C ILE A 86 5.81 -1.63 -6.89
N ASN A 87 7.00 -1.85 -6.32
CA ASN A 87 8.00 -0.79 -6.13
C ASN A 87 9.39 -1.37 -5.85
N ILE A 88 10.45 -0.59 -6.12
CA ILE A 88 11.81 -0.81 -5.61
C ILE A 88 12.21 0.43 -4.80
N SER A 89 12.47 0.25 -3.51
CA SER A 89 12.86 1.30 -2.58
C SER A 89 14.29 1.06 -2.06
N HIS A 90 15.00 2.11 -1.68
CA HIS A 90 16.30 1.98 -1.02
C HIS A 90 16.40 2.87 0.21
N SER A 91 17.29 2.51 1.13
CA SER A 91 17.67 3.31 2.29
C SER A 91 19.15 3.12 2.58
N VAL A 92 19.78 4.13 3.16
CA VAL A 92 21.18 4.08 3.56
C VAL A 92 21.33 4.62 4.96
N ASN A 93 22.15 3.94 5.76
CA ASN A 93 22.70 4.51 6.99
C ASN A 93 24.22 4.37 6.95
N ASP A 94 24.92 5.49 6.85
CA ASP A 94 26.37 5.56 6.62
C ASP A 94 26.84 4.69 5.44
N SER A 95 27.42 3.51 5.72
CA SER A 95 27.93 2.54 4.74
C SER A 95 27.04 1.30 4.56
N ASP A 96 25.88 1.25 5.22
CA ASP A 96 24.95 0.12 5.16
C ASP A 96 23.77 0.45 4.26
N GLY A 97 23.87 0.03 2.99
CA GLY A 97 22.83 0.16 1.98
C GLY A 97 21.85 -0.99 2.00
N VAL A 98 20.55 -0.67 1.91
CA VAL A 98 19.47 -1.64 1.76
C VAL A 98 18.63 -1.28 0.54
N VAL A 99 18.35 -2.25 -0.32
CA VAL A 99 17.39 -2.16 -1.42
C VAL A 99 16.29 -3.19 -1.21
N THR A 100 15.04 -2.80 -1.35
CA THR A 100 13.87 -3.65 -1.12
C THR A 100 12.97 -3.63 -2.34
N VAL A 101 12.60 -4.82 -2.83
CA VAL A 101 11.61 -5.00 -3.90
C VAL A 101 10.29 -5.41 -3.26
N TRP A 102 9.25 -4.61 -3.44
CA TRP A 102 7.88 -4.87 -2.98
C TRP A 102 7.06 -5.47 -4.12
N TYR A 103 6.37 -6.58 -3.86
CA TYR A 103 5.64 -7.30 -4.90
C TYR A 103 4.40 -8.04 -4.37
N ARG A 104 3.49 -8.36 -5.28
CA ARG A 104 2.28 -9.16 -5.02
C ARG A 104 2.63 -10.65 -5.15
N LYS A 105 2.13 -11.47 -4.23
CA LYS A 105 2.24 -12.93 -4.32
C LYS A 105 1.19 -13.54 -5.25
#